data_AF-A0A7W0NK48-F1
#
_entry.id   AF-A0A7W0NK48-F1
#
_cell.length_a   1.000
_cell.length_b   1.000
_cell.length_c   1.000
_cell.angle_alpha   90.00
_cell.angle_beta   90.00
_cell.angle_gamma   90.00
#
_symmetry.space_group_name_H-M   'P 1'
#
loop_
_entity.id
_entity.type
_entity.pdbx_description
1 polymer ?
#
loop_
_entity_poly.entity_id
_entity_poly.type
_entity_poly.pdbx_seq_one_letter_code
_entity_poly.pdbx_strand_id
1 'polypeptide(L)'
;MEAWELALAFFGSFVAGYLGSALGLVLGTLRLPLIVLASGSPLAAAGTNIAISAAAAAAGSARHIREGRVDWRIVAWMAPPSMAGAIAGALLADDVSERLLYGIIAA
;
A
#
# COMPACT_ATOMS: atom_id res chain seq x y z
N MET A 1 -18.02 -18.43 9.06
CA MET A 1 -16.58 -18.67 9.25
C MET A 1 -16.40 -19.21 10.64
N GLU A 2 -15.81 -20.38 10.73
CA GLU A 2 -15.52 -21.03 12.02
C GLU A 2 -14.38 -20.30 12.74
N ALA A 3 -14.29 -20.41 14.06
CA ALA A 3 -13.32 -19.66 14.86
C ALA A 3 -11.85 -19.93 14.47
N TRP A 4 -11.56 -21.14 13.99
CA TRP A 4 -10.22 -21.53 13.55
C TRP A 4 -9.83 -20.88 12.21
N GLU A 5 -10.79 -20.63 11.32
CA GLU A 5 -10.56 -19.93 10.04
C GLU A 5 -10.19 -18.48 10.28
N LEU A 6 -10.88 -17.83 11.22
CA LEU A 6 -10.59 -16.46 11.64
C LEU A 6 -9.21 -16.35 12.29
N ALA A 7 -8.85 -17.31 13.14
CA ALA A 7 -7.54 -17.34 13.78
C ALA A 7 -6.40 -17.49 12.76
N LEU A 8 -6.55 -18.41 11.79
CA LEU A 8 -5.58 -18.59 10.71
C LEU A 8 -5.45 -17.35 9.82
N ALA A 9 -6.58 -16.75 9.44
CA ALA A 9 -6.59 -15.54 8.63
C ALA A 9 -5.90 -14.37 9.37
N PHE A 10 -6.17 -14.23 10.67
CA PHE A 10 -5.53 -13.20 11.50
C PHE A 10 -4.02 -13.40 11.59
N PHE A 11 -3.56 -14.58 12.01
CA PHE A 11 -2.13 -14.84 12.19
C PHE A 11 -1.36 -14.81 10.86
N GLY A 12 -1.93 -15.36 9.79
CA GLY A 12 -1.33 -15.30 8.45
C GLY A 12 -1.18 -13.86 7.96
N SER A 13 -2.23 -13.05 8.11
CA SER A 13 -2.21 -11.63 7.74
C SER A 13 -1.25 -10.82 8.61
N PHE A 14 -1.16 -11.13 9.90
CA PHE A 14 -0.24 -10.47 10.82
C PHE A 14 1.22 -10.75 10.47
N VAL A 15 1.60 -12.01 10.23
CA VAL A 15 2.97 -12.39 9.85
C VAL A 15 3.34 -11.78 8.50
N ALA A 16 2.47 -11.89 7.50
CA ALA A 16 2.70 -11.28 6.20
C ALA A 16 2.82 -9.74 6.29
N GLY A 17 1.97 -9.11 7.10
CA GLY A 17 2.02 -7.67 7.35
C GLY A 17 3.28 -7.23 8.09
N TYR A 18 3.71 -8.00 9.09
CA TYR A 18 4.93 -7.74 9.85
C TYR A 18 6.18 -7.85 8.98
N LEU A 19 6.31 -8.93 8.21
CA LEU A 19 7.43 -9.14 7.30
C LEU A 19 7.43 -8.10 6.17
N GLY A 20 6.28 -7.80 5.58
CA GLY A 20 6.15 -6.77 4.55
C GLY A 20 6.52 -5.37 5.07
N SER A 21 6.12 -5.04 6.30
CA SER A 21 6.49 -3.78 6.96
C SER A 21 7.99 -3.72 7.31
N ALA A 22 8.55 -4.81 7.83
CA ALA A 22 9.96 -4.89 8.22
C ALA A 22 10.91 -4.84 7.02
N LEU A 23 10.52 -5.44 5.89
CA LEU A 23 11.32 -5.48 4.66
C LEU A 23 11.09 -4.26 3.75
N GLY A 24 10.12 -3.40 4.06
CA GLY A 24 9.69 -2.31 3.17
C GLY A 24 9.01 -2.78 1.87
N LEU A 25 8.84 -4.09 1.71
CA LEU A 25 8.10 -4.71 0.62
C LEU A 25 6.64 -4.79 1.04
N VAL A 26 5.86 -3.76 0.75
CA VAL A 26 4.44 -3.70 1.12
C VAL A 26 3.59 -4.76 0.39
N LEU A 27 4.22 -5.68 -0.37
CA LEU A 27 3.60 -6.75 -1.16
C LEU A 27 2.48 -6.23 -2.08
N GLY A 28 2.44 -4.92 -2.34
CA GLY A 28 1.34 -4.25 -3.02
C GLY A 28 1.15 -4.72 -4.46
N THR A 29 2.24 -5.10 -5.12
CA THR A 29 2.25 -5.71 -6.46
C THR A 29 1.66 -7.12 -6.48
N LEU A 30 1.81 -7.90 -5.40
CA LEU A 30 1.17 -9.22 -5.28
C LEU A 30 -0.27 -9.11 -4.77
N ARG A 31 -0.56 -8.13 -3.89
CA ARG A 31 -1.87 -7.92 -3.29
C ARG A 31 -2.87 -7.32 -4.29
N LEU A 32 -2.43 -6.39 -5.14
CA LEU A 32 -3.30 -5.72 -6.11
C LEU A 32 -4.08 -6.70 -7.01
N PRO A 33 -3.46 -7.67 -7.72
CA PRO A 33 -4.20 -8.59 -8.59
C PRO A 33 -5.22 -9.44 -7.81
N LEU A 34 -4.90 -9.84 -6.57
CA LEU A 34 -5.84 -10.56 -5.71
C LEU A 34 -7.07 -9.71 -5.35
N ILE A 35 -6.85 -8.42 -5.03
CA ILE A 35 -7.97 -7.52 -4.74
C ILE A 35 -8.79 -7.26 -6.01
N VAL A 36 -8.16 -7.10 -7.18
CA VAL A 36 -8.87 -6.93 -8.46
C VAL A 36 -9.78 -8.14 -8.73
N LEU A 37 -9.27 -9.36 -8.52
CA LEU A 37 -10.05 -10.58 -8.68
C LEU A 37 -11.22 -10.67 -7.68
N ALA A 38 -11.03 -10.17 -6.45
CA ALA A 38 -12.06 -10.20 -5.41
C ALA A 38 -13.10 -9.08 -5.54
N SER A 39 -12.70 -7.86 -5.90
CA SER A 39 -13.57 -6.68 -5.96
C SER A 39 -14.28 -6.54 -7.31
N GLY A 40 -13.74 -7.15 -8.37
CA GLY A 40 -14.21 -6.97 -9.75
C GLY A 40 -14.02 -5.55 -10.29
N SER A 41 -13.38 -4.65 -9.54
CA SER A 41 -13.17 -3.24 -9.90
C SER A 41 -11.71 -2.87 -9.69
N PRO A 42 -10.97 -2.56 -10.77
CA PRO A 42 -9.59 -2.08 -10.70
C PRO A 42 -9.44 -0.82 -9.84
N LEU A 43 -10.41 0.09 -9.92
CA LEU A 43 -10.40 1.35 -9.18
C LEU A 43 -10.54 1.11 -7.66
N ALA A 44 -11.50 0.27 -7.25
CA ALA A 44 -11.67 -0.11 -5.85
C ALA A 44 -10.47 -0.90 -5.31
N ALA A 45 -9.87 -1.73 -6.16
CA ALA A 45 -8.68 -2.51 -5.81
C ALA A 45 -7.45 -1.62 -5.61
N ALA A 46 -7.22 -0.65 -6.49
CA ALA A 46 -6.12 0.32 -6.37
C ALA A 46 -6.25 1.14 -5.08
N GLY A 47 -7.45 1.68 -4.79
CA GLY A 47 -7.70 2.43 -3.57
C GLY A 47 -7.48 1.61 -2.30
N THR A 48 -8.02 0.39 -2.26
CA THR A 48 -7.84 -0.54 -1.13
C THR A 48 -6.36 -0.92 -0.96
N ASN A 49 -5.65 -1.15 -2.06
CA ASN A 49 -4.23 -1.45 -2.05
C ASN A 49 -3.42 -0.29 -1.46
N ILE A 50 -3.71 0.96 -1.81
CA ILE A 50 -3.04 2.13 -1.23
C ILE A 50 -3.39 2.28 0.27
N ALA A 51 -4.64 2.09 0.65
CA ALA A 51 -5.08 2.21 2.05
C ALA A 51 -4.36 1.23 2.98
N ILE A 52 -4.26 -0.04 2.59
CA ILE A 52 -3.54 -1.04 3.38
C ILE A 52 -2.04 -0.69 3.44
N SER A 53 -1.46 -0.22 2.33
CA SER A 53 -0.06 0.21 2.29
C SER A 53 0.22 1.38 3.24
N ALA A 54 -0.66 2.38 3.26
CA ALA A 54 -0.54 3.54 4.14
C ALA A 54 -0.61 3.13 5.63
N ALA A 55 -1.54 2.24 5.99
CA ALA A 55 -1.64 1.72 7.35
C ALA A 55 -0.38 0.96 7.78
N ALA A 56 0.15 0.09 6.91
CA ALA A 56 1.38 -0.66 7.17
C ALA A 56 2.61 0.26 7.28
N ALA A 57 2.70 1.27 6.42
CA ALA A 57 3.78 2.27 6.46
C ALA A 57 3.70 3.12 7.73
N ALA A 58 2.50 3.52 8.17
CA ALA A 58 2.31 4.27 9.42
C ALA A 58 2.73 3.43 10.64
N ALA A 59 2.31 2.16 10.70
CA ALA A 59 2.70 1.24 11.77
C ALA A 59 4.23 1.01 11.82
N GLY A 60 4.86 0.79 10.66
CA GLY A 60 6.31 0.64 10.56
C GLY A 60 7.06 1.92 10.95
N SER A 61 6.58 3.09 10.49
CA SER A 61 7.18 4.40 10.78
C SER A 61 7.10 4.74 12.27
N ALA A 62 6.00 4.39 12.94
CA ALA A 62 5.83 4.65 14.38
C ALA A 62 6.98 4.04 15.21
N ARG A 63 7.44 2.83 14.85
CA ARG A 63 8.59 2.20 15.51
C ARG A 63 9.90 2.95 15.24
N HIS A 64 10.16 3.31 13.99
CA HIS A 64 11.37 4.04 13.60
C HIS A 64 11.45 5.42 14.27
N ILE A 65 10.31 6.11 14.39
CA ILE A 65 10.18 7.38 15.11
C ILE A 65 10.54 7.18 16.59
N ARG A 66 9.98 6.17 17.25
CA ARG A 66 10.22 5.88 18.67
C ARG A 66 11.68 5.52 18.96
N GLU A 67 12.38 4.93 18.02
CA GLU A 67 13.79 4.55 18.15
C GLU A 67 14.75 5.69 17.74
N GLY A 68 14.23 6.89 17.41
CA GLY A 68 15.05 8.05 17.04
C GLY A 68 15.79 7.89 15.71
N ARG A 69 15.35 6.97 14.85
CA ARG A 69 16.02 6.62 13.58
C ARG A 69 15.53 7.44 12.38
N VAL A 70 14.73 8.48 12.62
CA VAL A 70 14.09 9.29 11.58
C VAL A 70 14.75 10.66 11.49
N ASP A 71 15.29 10.99 10.33
CA ASP A 71 15.71 12.35 10.00
C ASP A 71 14.50 13.17 9.53
N TRP A 72 14.02 14.04 10.40
CA TRP A 72 12.86 14.90 10.14
C TRP A 72 13.10 15.95 9.06
N ARG A 73 14.36 16.32 8.79
CA ARG A 73 14.69 17.24 7.69
C ARG A 73 14.44 16.55 6.36
N ILE A 74 14.82 15.29 6.22
CA ILE A 74 14.54 14.49 5.01
C ILE A 74 13.03 14.34 4.84
N VAL A 75 12.30 14.00 5.91
CA VAL A 75 10.83 13.88 5.86
C VAL A 75 10.19 15.19 5.40
N ALA A 76 10.61 16.33 5.94
CA ALA A 76 10.06 17.64 5.58
C ALA A 76 10.33 18.02 4.11
N TRP A 77 11.45 17.60 3.54
CA TRP A 77 11.78 17.84 2.14
C TRP A 77 11.09 16.86 1.17
N MET A 78 10.92 15.60 1.57
CA MET A 78 10.38 14.56 0.69
C MET A 78 8.85 14.44 0.75
N ALA A 79 8.23 14.68 1.91
CA ALA A 79 6.80 14.47 2.08
C ALA A 79 5.94 15.41 1.21
N PRO A 80 6.18 16.74 1.15
CA PRO A 80 5.36 17.64 0.34
C PRO A 80 5.35 17.32 -1.16
N PRO A 81 6.49 17.15 -1.86
CA PRO A 81 6.47 16.82 -3.29
C PRO A 81 5.90 15.43 -3.54
N SER A 82 6.09 14.47 -2.62
CA SER A 82 5.48 13.13 -2.73
C SER A 82 3.95 13.20 -2.62
N MET A 83 3.43 13.96 -1.67
CA MET A 83 1.98 14.16 -1.51
C MET A 83 1.39 14.90 -2.71
N ALA A 84 2.06 15.94 -3.21
CA ALA A 84 1.64 16.66 -4.40
C ALA A 84 1.60 15.75 -5.63
N GLY A 85 2.65 14.94 -5.84
CA GLY A 85 2.70 13.97 -6.93
C GLY A 85 1.62 12.89 -6.82
N ALA A 86 1.36 12.39 -5.61
CA ALA A 86 0.30 11.41 -5.37
C ALA A 86 -1.10 11.97 -5.65
N ILE A 87 -1.39 13.21 -5.21
CA ILE A 87 -2.68 13.88 -5.46
C ILE A 87 -2.84 14.17 -6.95
N ALA A 88 -1.82 14.75 -7.59
CA ALA A 88 -1.85 15.04 -9.02
C ALA A 88 -2.05 13.75 -9.83
N GLY A 89 -1.33 12.67 -9.49
CA GLY A 89 -1.50 11.36 -10.11
C GLY A 89 -2.89 10.79 -9.91
N ALA A 90 -3.48 10.93 -8.72
CA ALA A 90 -4.84 10.46 -8.44
C ALA A 90 -5.90 11.24 -9.23
N LEU A 91 -5.76 12.56 -9.36
CA LEU A 91 -6.69 13.39 -10.12
C LEU A 91 -6.61 13.14 -11.63
N LEU A 92 -5.41 12.85 -12.15
CA LEU A 92 -5.19 12.55 -13.56
C LEU A 92 -5.51 11.08 -13.91
N ALA A 93 -5.65 10.19 -12.92
CA ALA A 93 -5.84 8.76 -13.14
C ALA A 93 -7.10 8.44 -13.95
N ASP A 94 -8.18 9.22 -13.76
CA ASP A 94 -9.45 9.02 -14.45
C ASP A 94 -9.39 9.40 -15.95
N ASP A 95 -8.45 10.27 -16.33
CA ASP A 95 -8.26 10.72 -17.71
C ASP A 95 -7.31 9.82 -18.52
N VAL A 96 -6.64 8.87 -17.87
CA VAL A 96 -5.66 7.98 -18.50
C VAL A 96 -6.33 6.68 -18.95
N SER A 97 -6.15 6.33 -20.23
CA SER A 97 -6.71 5.08 -20.78
C SER A 97 -6.24 3.85 -20.01
N GLU A 98 -7.15 2.92 -19.68
CA GLU A 98 -6.82 1.67 -18.97
C GLU A 98 -5.73 0.86 -19.66
N ARG A 99 -5.65 0.86 -21.00
CA ARG A 99 -4.56 0.18 -21.74
C ARG A 99 -3.18 0.76 -21.44
N LEU A 100 -3.09 2.08 -21.25
CA LEU A 100 -1.83 2.73 -20.92
C LEU A 100 -1.44 2.42 -19.47
N LEU A 101 -2.42 2.44 -18.55
CA LEU A 101 -2.19 2.02 -17.16
C LEU A 101 -1.71 0.56 -17.08
N TYR A 102 -2.38 -0.36 -17.77
CA TYR A 102 -1.95 -1.75 -17.84
C TYR A 102 -0.59 -1.91 -18.52
N GLY A 103 -0.33 -1.18 -19.60
CA GLY A 103 0.95 -1.24 -20.32
C GLY A 103 2.14 -0.72 -19.52
N ILE A 104 1.94 0.26 -18.63
CA ILE A 104 3.01 0.83 -17.79
C ILE A 104 3.20 0.00 -16.52
N ILE A 105 2.12 -0.50 -15.92
CA ILE A 105 2.18 -1.23 -14.63
C ILE A 105 2.55 -2.71 -14.81
N ALA A 106 2.15 -3.33 -15.93
CA ALA A 106 2.41 -4.74 -16.21
C ALA A 106 3.69 -5.00 -17.04
N ALA A 107 4.41 -3.96 -17.45
CA ALA A 107 5.75 -4.05 -18.07
C ALA A 107 6.84 -4.16 -16.99
#